data_AF-A0A929CTE6-F1
#
_entry.id   AF-A0A929CTE6-F1
#
_cell.length_a   1.000
_cell.length_b   1.000
_cell.length_c   1.000
_cell.angle_alpha   90.00
_cell.angle_beta   90.00
_cell.angle_gamma   90.00
#
_symmetry.space_group_name_H-M   'P 1'
#
loop_
_entity.id
_entity.type
_entity.pdbx_description
1 polymer ?
#
loop_
_entity_poly.entity_id
_entity_poly.type
_entity_poly.pdbx_seq_one_letter_code
_entity_poly.pdbx_strand_id
1 'polypeptide(L)'
;MKKWIYILQIIWLICPGKTTISQEIGASASMDTSAMLIGDHVNFNIQVTVPEDNLISWPAFNDTLASNIEILEKSGIDTSSASAQGLRTYHQRLLITSFDSGLYTIPSINFYYGNRDDTITNIVRTNPLYLEVHTMEVDTTKAIKPIKPPLPAPYTFKEALPWIFLGLGIIALVFFIYYYIRKHKKTEPLFTLKPKPKLPPHVVALNNLKELRHKKLWQGGRTKKYYTDLTDIVRTYIEERFNINAIEMTTDEILSSIREKQINSMAQDKLRQTLNLADMVKFAKAKPLPLENDNSLNQSIDFVKDTIQQINELVDNQQENNTTQVLSDNKQELIN
;
A
#
# COMPACT_ATOMS: atom_id res chain seq x y z
N MET A 1 61.04 100.93 56.52
CA MET A 1 59.67 100.44 56.23
C MET A 1 59.46 99.98 54.77
N LYS A 2 60.09 100.60 53.76
CA LYS A 2 59.91 100.20 52.34
C LYS A 2 60.47 98.81 51.95
N LYS A 3 61.49 98.28 52.64
CA LYS A 3 62.05 96.94 52.36
C LYS A 3 61.10 95.78 52.71
N TRP A 4 60.14 96.00 53.61
CA TRP A 4 59.18 94.96 54.02
C TRP A 4 58.00 94.83 53.04
N ILE A 5 57.69 95.91 52.30
CA ILE A 5 56.67 95.92 51.24
C ILE A 5 57.06 95.04 50.04
N TYR A 6 58.35 95.02 49.67
CA TYR A 6 58.83 94.15 48.58
C TYR A 6 58.82 92.66 48.95
N ILE A 7 59.01 92.33 50.24
CA ILE A 7 58.95 90.95 50.73
C ILE A 7 57.49 90.43 50.73
N LEU A 8 56.52 91.29 51.05
CA LEU A 8 55.09 90.96 50.99
C LEU A 8 54.58 90.77 49.55
N GLN A 9 55.11 91.48 48.57
CA GLN A 9 54.75 91.27 47.15
C GLN A 9 55.33 89.98 46.55
N ILE A 10 56.51 89.55 47.00
CA ILE A 10 57.11 88.28 46.56
C ILE A 10 56.35 87.08 47.15
N ILE A 11 55.82 87.19 48.37
CA ILE A 11 55.00 86.14 49.00
C ILE A 11 53.62 85.99 48.33
N TRP A 12 53.03 87.06 47.80
CA TRP A 12 51.75 86.96 47.05
C TRP A 12 51.92 86.33 45.66
N LEU A 13 53.14 86.37 45.09
CA LEU A 13 53.46 85.74 43.80
C LEU A 13 53.71 84.22 43.91
N ILE A 14 53.85 83.70 45.13
CA ILE A 14 53.93 82.26 45.42
C ILE A 14 52.56 81.82 45.96
N CYS A 15 51.50 82.11 45.20
CA CYS A 15 50.24 81.43 45.39
C CYS A 15 50.39 80.06 44.69
N PRO A 16 50.30 78.92 45.40
CA PRO A 16 50.23 77.63 44.74
C PRO A 16 48.95 77.62 43.92
N GLY A 17 49.09 77.87 42.61
CA GLY A 17 48.01 77.76 41.66
C GLY A 17 47.41 76.38 41.82
N LYS A 18 46.15 76.31 42.25
CA LYS A 18 45.43 75.05 42.25
C LYS A 18 45.43 74.56 40.80
N THR A 19 46.16 73.49 40.54
CA THR A 19 46.03 72.75 39.29
C THR A 19 44.61 72.22 39.26
N THR A 20 43.72 72.93 38.57
CA THR A 20 42.42 72.39 38.21
C THR A 20 42.69 71.27 37.23
N ILE A 21 42.64 70.04 37.74
CA ILE A 21 42.53 68.85 36.91
C ILE A 21 41.18 69.00 36.21
N SER A 22 41.22 69.37 34.93
CA SER A 22 40.04 69.35 34.08
C SER A 22 39.57 67.91 34.02
N GLN A 23 38.37 67.62 34.52
CA GLN A 23 37.74 66.32 34.31
C GLN A 23 37.50 66.15 32.81
N GLU A 24 38.13 65.15 32.18
CA GLU A 24 37.91 64.85 30.76
C GLU A 24 36.53 64.19 30.59
N ILE A 25 35.51 65.04 30.49
CA ILE A 25 34.17 64.65 30.05
C ILE A 25 34.24 64.52 28.53
N GLY A 26 33.85 63.36 28.00
CA GLY A 26 34.03 63.05 26.59
C GLY A 26 33.14 61.92 26.11
N ALA A 27 32.79 61.98 24.83
CA ALA A 27 32.10 60.90 24.14
C ALA A 27 32.95 60.55 22.92
N SER A 28 33.18 59.26 22.71
CA SER A 28 33.92 58.73 21.57
C SER A 28 33.11 57.62 20.91
N ALA A 29 33.22 57.56 19.60
CA ALA A 29 32.72 56.46 18.81
C ALA A 29 33.91 55.85 18.05
N SER A 30 34.00 54.53 18.05
CA SER A 30 35.01 53.79 17.31
C SER A 30 34.38 52.63 16.55
N MET A 31 35.06 52.20 15.50
CA MET A 31 34.71 51.00 14.74
C MET A 31 35.93 50.10 14.68
N ASP A 32 35.70 48.80 14.59
CA ASP A 32 36.79 47.83 14.46
C ASP A 32 37.55 48.00 13.14
N THR A 33 36.84 48.34 12.06
CA THR A 33 37.39 48.58 10.72
C THR A 33 36.68 49.75 10.05
N SER A 34 37.39 50.53 9.24
CA SER A 34 36.84 51.64 8.44
C SER A 34 36.37 51.22 7.04
N ALA A 35 36.58 49.97 6.65
CA ALA A 35 36.22 49.42 5.35
C ALA A 35 35.65 48.00 5.51
N MET A 36 34.62 47.67 4.74
CA MET A 36 33.98 46.34 4.75
C MET A 36 33.43 45.98 3.37
N LEU A 37 33.12 44.70 3.13
CA LEU A 37 32.37 44.32 1.93
C LEU A 37 30.86 44.48 2.17
N ILE A 38 30.09 44.60 1.09
CA ILE A 38 28.62 44.57 1.16
C ILE A 38 28.16 43.32 1.93
N GLY A 39 27.33 43.52 2.96
CA GLY A 39 26.79 42.46 3.81
C GLY A 39 27.73 41.96 4.91
N ASP A 40 28.95 42.48 5.03
CA ASP A 40 29.79 42.23 6.19
C ASP A 40 29.26 42.97 7.42
N HIS A 41 29.76 42.58 8.60
CA HIS A 41 29.39 43.19 9.87
C HIS A 41 30.59 43.90 10.51
N VAL A 42 30.34 45.08 11.07
CA VAL A 42 31.34 45.87 11.80
C VAL A 42 30.79 46.19 13.19
N ASN A 43 31.63 46.07 14.23
CA ASN A 43 31.24 46.54 15.55
C ASN A 43 31.45 48.06 15.64
N PHE A 44 30.39 48.76 16.02
CA PHE A 44 30.39 50.17 16.36
C PHE A 44 30.34 50.31 17.88
N ASN A 45 31.42 50.81 18.47
CA ASN A 45 31.57 50.97 19.91
C ASN A 45 31.35 52.43 20.29
N ILE A 46 30.44 52.66 21.22
CA ILE A 46 30.12 53.96 21.79
C ILE A 46 30.65 53.98 23.22
N GLN A 47 31.40 55.03 23.55
CA GLN A 47 31.89 55.28 24.91
C GLN A 47 31.55 56.70 25.33
N VAL A 48 30.96 56.86 26.51
CA VAL A 48 30.59 58.18 27.05
C VAL A 48 31.01 58.28 28.51
N THR A 49 31.86 59.25 28.83
CA THR A 49 32.37 59.52 30.17
C THR A 49 31.75 60.80 30.70
N VAL A 50 31.01 60.71 31.81
CA VAL A 50 30.32 61.84 32.47
C VAL A 50 30.58 61.81 34.00
N PRO A 51 30.40 62.93 34.71
CA PRO A 51 30.48 62.95 36.18
C PRO A 51 29.46 62.00 36.81
N GLU A 52 29.86 61.30 37.87
CA GLU A 52 29.05 60.25 38.51
C GLU A 52 27.70 60.75 39.05
N ASP A 53 27.63 62.01 39.47
CA ASP A 53 26.43 62.65 40.03
C ASP A 53 25.40 63.07 38.96
N ASN A 54 25.73 62.91 37.67
CA ASN A 54 24.87 63.32 36.56
C ASN A 54 24.15 62.13 35.91
N LEU A 55 22.89 62.35 35.56
CA LEU A 55 22.10 61.41 34.77
C LEU A 55 22.36 61.64 33.28
N ILE A 56 22.60 60.55 32.54
CA ILE A 56 22.77 60.58 31.09
C ILE A 56 21.48 60.18 30.37
N SER A 57 21.11 60.94 29.34
CA SER A 57 20.06 60.55 28.40
C SER A 57 20.69 59.79 27.24
N TRP A 58 20.42 58.48 27.18
CA TRP A 58 20.90 57.62 26.10
C TRP A 58 19.98 57.72 24.88
N PRO A 59 20.51 57.98 23.67
CA PRO A 59 19.69 58.06 22.47
C PRO A 59 19.09 56.69 22.13
N ALA A 60 17.83 56.69 21.68
CA ALA A 60 17.19 55.47 21.18
C ALA A 60 17.67 55.17 19.76
N PHE A 61 18.48 54.11 19.63
CA PHE A 61 18.86 53.59 18.32
C PHE A 61 17.76 52.68 17.76
N ASN A 62 17.17 53.09 16.64
CA ASN A 62 16.24 52.27 15.85
C ASN A 62 17.03 51.26 15.01
N ASP A 63 16.47 50.80 13.89
CA ASP A 63 17.09 49.78 13.03
C ASP A 63 18.11 50.38 12.04
N THR A 64 18.24 51.71 11.99
CA THR A 64 19.13 52.44 11.09
C THR A 64 19.98 53.44 11.87
N LEU A 65 21.31 53.33 11.75
CA LEU A 65 22.26 54.24 12.42
C LEU A 65 22.51 55.51 11.59
N ALA A 66 22.65 55.35 10.28
CA ALA A 66 22.85 56.43 9.30
C ALA A 66 22.30 55.96 7.94
N SER A 67 22.29 56.83 6.92
CA SER A 67 21.83 56.44 5.58
C SER A 67 22.54 55.17 5.10
N ASN A 68 21.77 54.14 4.77
CA ASN A 68 22.24 52.82 4.31
C ASN A 68 23.14 52.06 5.32
N ILE A 69 23.12 52.41 6.61
CA ILE A 69 23.78 51.65 7.68
C ILE A 69 22.71 51.13 8.64
N GLU A 70 22.54 49.82 8.66
CA GLU A 70 21.56 49.12 9.50
C GLU A 70 22.20 48.57 10.78
N ILE A 71 21.42 48.52 11.85
CA ILE A 71 21.81 47.95 13.14
C ILE A 71 21.19 46.56 13.25
N LEU A 72 22.02 45.53 13.29
CA LEU A 72 21.61 44.14 13.42
C LEU A 72 21.42 43.72 14.88
N GLU A 73 22.30 44.19 15.74
CA GLU A 73 22.30 43.82 17.16
C GLU A 73 22.70 45.00 18.04
N LYS A 74 22.06 45.08 19.22
CA LYS A 74 22.30 46.12 20.22
C LYS A 74 22.70 45.44 21.53
N SER A 75 23.91 45.68 22.01
CA SER A 75 24.31 45.24 23.34
C SER A 75 23.56 46.03 24.42
N GLY A 76 23.53 45.48 25.64
CA GLY A 76 23.21 46.25 26.83
C GLY A 76 24.19 47.42 27.02
N ILE A 77 23.75 48.42 27.80
CA ILE A 77 24.61 49.55 28.18
C ILE A 77 25.37 49.13 29.44
N ASP A 78 26.67 48.90 29.28
CA ASP A 78 27.56 48.56 30.38
C ASP A 78 28.10 49.84 31.03
N THR A 79 28.25 49.83 32.35
CA THR A 79 28.75 50.97 33.12
C THR A 79 30.02 50.59 33.86
N SER A 80 31.06 51.40 33.74
CA SER A 80 32.31 51.29 34.49
C SER A 80 32.52 52.57 35.30
N SER A 81 32.78 52.44 36.61
CA SER A 81 33.11 53.57 37.47
C SER A 81 34.63 53.73 37.58
N ALA A 82 35.15 54.88 37.15
CA ALA A 82 36.53 55.26 37.38
C ALA A 82 36.62 55.94 38.76
N SER A 83 36.68 55.11 39.80
CA SER A 83 36.62 55.50 41.23
C SER A 83 37.67 56.57 41.64
N ALA A 84 38.78 56.71 40.90
CA ALA A 84 39.83 57.67 41.21
C ALA A 84 39.52 59.13 40.81
N GLN A 85 38.49 59.40 39.99
CA GLN A 85 38.25 60.73 39.40
C GLN A 85 36.80 61.23 39.47
N GLY A 86 35.88 60.47 40.08
CA GLY A 86 34.45 60.83 40.17
C GLY A 86 33.71 60.80 38.82
N LEU A 87 34.21 59.99 37.89
CA LEU A 87 33.68 59.85 36.54
C LEU A 87 33.08 58.45 36.33
N ARG A 88 31.98 58.41 35.60
CA ARG A 88 31.28 57.20 35.18
C ARG A 88 31.30 57.09 33.67
N THR A 89 31.73 55.93 33.18
CA THR A 89 31.85 55.63 31.75
C THR A 89 30.80 54.62 31.35
N TYR A 90 30.06 54.92 30.30
CA TYR A 90 29.06 54.04 29.70
C TYR A 90 29.59 53.50 28.37
N HIS A 91 29.37 52.22 28.12
CA HIS A 91 29.78 51.52 26.91
C HIS A 91 28.59 50.82 26.27
N GLN A 92 28.46 50.95 24.94
CA GLN A 92 27.53 50.14 24.16
C GLN A 92 28.17 49.71 22.85
N ARG A 93 27.93 48.46 22.46
CA ARG A 93 28.34 47.91 21.17
C ARG A 93 27.11 47.70 20.29
N LEU A 94 27.17 48.21 19.08
CA LEU A 94 26.17 47.99 18.04
C LEU A 94 26.83 47.17 16.92
N LEU A 95 26.17 46.12 16.46
CA LEU A 95 26.59 45.40 15.26
C LEU A 95 25.93 46.06 14.05
N ILE A 96 26.71 46.62 13.15
CA ILE A 96 26.21 47.34 11.98
C ILE A 96 26.56 46.65 10.67
N THR A 97 25.72 46.83 9.65
CA THR A 97 25.95 46.34 8.29
C THR A 97 25.45 47.33 7.23
N SER A 98 25.82 47.11 5.97
CA SER A 98 25.34 47.87 4.81
C SER A 98 25.21 46.96 3.59
N PHE A 99 24.14 47.16 2.84
CA PHE A 99 23.81 46.38 1.64
C PHE A 99 24.13 47.10 0.33
N ASP A 100 24.66 48.32 0.39
CA ASP A 100 24.94 49.14 -0.78
C ASP A 100 26.36 49.69 -0.71
N SER A 101 27.07 49.71 -1.84
CA SER A 101 28.47 50.17 -1.89
C SER A 101 28.56 51.68 -1.86
N GLY A 102 29.57 52.20 -1.16
CA GLY A 102 29.80 53.64 -1.09
C GLY A 102 30.59 54.04 0.14
N LEU A 103 30.88 55.34 0.23
CA LEU A 103 31.44 55.94 1.42
C LEU A 103 30.32 56.54 2.25
N TYR A 104 30.06 55.96 3.42
CA TYR A 104 29.04 56.44 4.34
C TYR A 104 29.64 57.19 5.51
N THR A 105 28.97 58.26 5.92
CA THR A 105 29.34 59.04 7.11
C THR A 105 28.37 58.74 8.23
N ILE A 106 28.89 58.28 9.36
CA ILE A 106 28.16 58.18 10.62
C ILE A 106 28.32 59.53 11.33
N PRO A 107 27.24 60.31 11.50
CA PRO A 107 27.31 61.63 12.11
C PRO A 107 27.63 61.53 13.60
N SER A 108 28.13 62.63 14.17
CA SER A 108 28.30 62.77 15.62
C SER A 108 26.99 62.57 16.37
N ILE A 109 27.00 61.68 17.36
CA ILE A 109 25.85 61.39 18.22
C ILE A 109 25.93 62.31 19.43
N ASN A 110 24.82 62.98 19.74
CA ASN A 110 24.70 63.87 20.90
C ASN A 110 24.24 63.08 22.13
N PHE A 111 24.97 63.21 23.23
CA PHE A 111 24.61 62.70 24.56
C PHE A 111 24.35 63.88 25.49
N TYR A 112 23.18 63.87 26.11
CA TYR A 112 22.77 64.90 27.06
C TYR A 112 22.99 64.40 28.48
N TYR A 113 23.62 65.21 29.33
CA TYR A 113 23.83 64.87 30.73
C TYR A 113 23.61 66.08 31.64
N GLY A 114 23.08 65.84 32.84
CA GLY A 114 22.78 66.89 33.80
C GLY A 114 22.42 66.33 35.18
N ASN A 115 22.42 67.21 36.18
CA ASN A 115 21.95 66.86 37.50
C ASN A 115 20.41 66.92 37.54
N ARG A 116 19.78 66.08 38.35
CA ARG A 116 18.31 66.03 38.50
C ARG A 116 17.70 67.36 38.97
N ASP A 117 18.49 68.17 39.69
CA ASP A 117 18.04 69.42 40.32
C ASP A 117 18.45 70.68 39.54
N ASP A 118 19.17 70.54 38.43
CA ASP A 118 19.63 71.66 37.60
C ASP A 118 18.84 71.74 36.27
N THR A 119 18.58 72.96 35.80
CA THR A 119 17.91 73.21 34.50
C THR A 119 18.92 73.19 33.34
N ILE A 120 20.22 73.21 33.63
CA ILE A 120 21.28 73.22 32.63
C ILE A 120 21.60 71.78 32.19
N THR A 121 21.27 71.47 30.94
CA THR A 121 21.67 70.20 30.31
C THR A 121 22.94 70.42 29.49
N ASN A 122 23.99 69.68 29.83
CA ASN A 122 25.24 69.70 29.08
C ASN A 122 25.20 68.68 27.94
N ILE A 123 25.95 68.94 26.87
CA ILE A 123 25.97 68.10 25.67
C ILE A 123 27.39 67.64 25.40
N VAL A 124 27.57 66.33 25.23
CA VAL A 124 28.81 65.74 24.70
C VAL A 124 28.52 65.11 23.35
N ARG A 125 29.47 65.17 22.43
CA ARG A 125 29.33 64.65 21.07
C ARG A 125 30.42 63.65 20.77
N THR A 126 30.07 62.57 20.08
CA THR A 126 31.07 61.65 19.52
C THR A 126 31.77 62.27 18.31
N ASN A 127 32.94 61.75 17.99
CA ASN A 127 33.57 62.00 16.70
C ASN A 127 32.74 61.38 15.56
N PRO A 128 32.62 62.06 14.40
CA PRO A 128 32.05 61.45 13.21
C PRO A 128 32.98 60.37 12.69
N LEU A 129 32.40 59.36 12.04
CA LEU A 129 33.14 58.22 11.50
C LEU A 129 32.77 57.99 10.03
N TYR A 130 33.70 57.40 9.28
CA TYR A 130 33.52 57.09 7.86
C TYR A 130 33.68 55.59 7.65
N LEU A 131 32.75 54.99 6.93
CA LEU A 131 32.73 53.57 6.60
C LEU A 131 32.68 53.41 5.08
N GLU A 132 33.70 52.78 4.52
CA GLU A 132 33.80 52.47 3.10
C GLU A 132 33.27 51.06 2.83
N VAL A 133 32.27 50.93 1.96
CA VAL A 133 31.63 49.66 1.63
C VAL A 133 31.98 49.27 0.20
N HIS A 134 32.78 48.24 0.06
CA HIS A 134 33.23 47.73 -1.23
C HIS A 134 32.32 46.62 -1.74
N THR A 135 32.20 46.52 -3.06
CA THR A 135 31.65 45.33 -3.69
C THR A 135 32.72 44.25 -3.78
N MET A 136 32.31 42.99 -3.93
CA MET A 136 33.28 41.94 -4.26
C MET A 136 33.78 42.14 -5.70
N GLU A 137 35.10 42.13 -5.88
CA GLU A 137 35.70 42.15 -7.21
C GLU A 137 35.36 40.87 -7.97
N VAL A 138 34.73 41.01 -9.13
CA VAL A 138 34.48 39.88 -10.03
C VAL A 138 35.57 39.87 -11.08
N ASP A 139 36.32 38.76 -11.15
CA ASP A 139 37.34 38.52 -12.17
C ASP A 139 36.68 38.37 -13.55
N THR A 140 36.69 39.46 -14.32
CA THR A 140 36.08 39.55 -15.66
C THR A 140 36.87 38.81 -16.74
N THR A 141 38.08 38.32 -16.45
CA THR A 141 38.88 37.53 -17.41
C THR A 141 38.37 36.11 -17.56
N LYS A 142 37.60 35.62 -16.58
CA LYS A 142 36.98 34.29 -16.61
C LYS A 142 35.65 34.34 -17.35
N ALA A 143 35.43 33.35 -18.21
CA ALA A 143 34.16 33.19 -18.91
C ALA A 143 32.99 33.08 -17.91
N ILE A 144 31.86 33.71 -18.26
CA ILE A 144 30.62 33.65 -17.48
C ILE A 144 30.23 32.18 -17.31
N LYS A 145 30.08 31.73 -16.06
CA LYS A 145 29.65 30.36 -15.78
C LYS A 145 28.17 30.22 -16.12
N PRO A 146 27.75 29.09 -16.72
CA PRO A 146 26.33 28.81 -16.91
C PRO A 146 25.62 28.75 -15.56
N ILE A 147 24.34 29.12 -15.56
CA ILE A 147 23.48 29.06 -14.37
C ILE A 147 23.43 27.61 -13.89
N LYS A 148 23.76 27.39 -12.61
CA LYS A 148 23.68 26.05 -12.02
C LYS A 148 22.21 25.61 -11.94
N PRO A 149 21.88 24.38 -12.34
CA PRO A 149 20.54 23.85 -12.13
C PRO A 149 20.25 23.72 -10.62
N PRO A 150 18.96 23.72 -10.23
CA PRO A 150 18.58 23.47 -8.84
C PRO A 150 19.10 22.12 -8.39
N LEU A 151 19.57 22.06 -7.14
CA LEU A 151 20.03 20.80 -6.55
C LEU A 151 18.84 19.84 -6.41
N PRO A 152 18.99 18.56 -6.79
CA PRO A 152 17.94 17.58 -6.56
C PRO A 152 17.75 17.39 -5.05
N ALA A 153 16.52 17.55 -4.57
CA ALA A 153 16.19 17.26 -3.19
C ALA A 153 16.26 15.74 -2.93
N PRO A 154 16.87 15.29 -1.82
CA PRO A 154 16.86 13.88 -1.47
C PRO A 154 15.44 13.42 -1.15
N TYR A 155 15.04 12.28 -1.71
CA TYR A 155 13.74 11.68 -1.41
C TYR A 155 13.62 11.36 0.08
N THR A 156 12.55 11.83 0.71
CA THR A 156 12.29 11.57 2.12
C THR A 156 11.33 10.39 2.27
N PHE A 157 11.53 9.51 3.26
CA PHE A 157 10.62 8.38 3.53
C PHE A 157 9.15 8.81 3.62
N LYS A 158 8.87 9.99 4.19
CA LYS A 158 7.52 10.58 4.28
C LYS A 158 6.82 10.74 2.92
N GLU A 159 7.57 10.99 1.85
CA GLU A 159 7.02 11.13 0.50
C GLU A 159 6.68 9.77 -0.13
N ALA A 160 7.36 8.70 0.32
CA ALA A 160 7.09 7.34 -0.12
C ALA A 160 5.92 6.67 0.63
N LEU A 161 5.64 7.10 1.87
CA LEU A 161 4.54 6.57 2.70
C LEU A 161 3.18 6.45 1.99
N PRO A 162 2.64 7.49 1.31
CA PRO A 162 1.33 7.39 0.68
C PRO A 162 1.29 6.31 -0.41
N TRP A 163 2.37 6.15 -1.17
CA TRP A 163 2.50 5.13 -2.21
C TRP A 163 2.61 3.72 -1.62
N ILE A 164 3.29 3.58 -0.49
CA ILE A 164 3.39 2.31 0.25
C ILE A 164 1.99 1.91 0.77
N PHE A 165 1.25 2.83 1.38
CA PHE A 165 -0.11 2.56 1.84
C PHE A 165 -1.07 2.23 0.70
N LEU A 166 -0.94 2.91 -0.45
CA LEU A 166 -1.71 2.59 -1.65
C LEU A 166 -1.42 1.16 -2.13
N GLY A 167 -0.14 0.77 -2.23
CA GLY A 167 0.26 -0.59 -2.58
C GLY A 167 -0.28 -1.63 -1.61
N LEU A 168 -0.18 -1.37 -0.30
CA LEU A 168 -0.71 -2.24 0.73
C LEU A 168 -2.24 -2.36 0.66
N GLY A 169 -2.94 -1.26 0.34
CA GLY A 169 -4.39 -1.24 0.14
C GLY A 169 -4.83 -2.09 -1.05
N ILE A 170 -4.09 -2.05 -2.17
CA ILE A 170 -4.36 -2.91 -3.33
C ILE A 170 -4.14 -4.39 -2.98
N ILE A 171 -3.06 -4.72 -2.27
CA ILE A 171 -2.79 -6.10 -1.83
C ILE A 171 -3.91 -6.60 -0.90
N ALA A 172 -4.33 -5.77 0.06
CA ALA A 172 -5.43 -6.09 0.96
C ALA A 172 -6.75 -6.29 0.20
N LEU A 173 -7.02 -5.45 -0.81
CA LEU A 173 -8.21 -5.59 -1.66
C LEU A 173 -8.20 -6.89 -2.46
N VAL A 174 -7.07 -7.24 -3.09
CA VAL A 174 -6.91 -8.50 -3.83
C VAL A 174 -7.08 -9.70 -2.89
N PHE A 175 -6.46 -9.65 -1.71
CA PHE A 175 -6.61 -10.69 -0.69
C PHE A 175 -8.06 -10.82 -0.23
N PHE A 176 -8.75 -9.70 0.00
CA PHE A 176 -10.15 -9.68 0.41
C PHE A 176 -11.07 -10.25 -0.68
N ILE A 177 -10.87 -9.86 -1.94
CA ILE A 177 -11.60 -10.41 -3.09
C ILE A 177 -11.34 -11.91 -3.22
N TYR A 178 -10.09 -12.35 -3.14
CA TYR A 178 -9.73 -13.77 -3.18
C TYR A 178 -10.39 -14.55 -2.03
N TYR A 179 -10.31 -14.03 -0.81
CA TYR A 179 -10.93 -14.65 0.37
C TYR A 179 -12.45 -14.71 0.24
N TYR A 180 -13.08 -13.61 -0.20
CA TYR A 180 -14.53 -13.54 -0.43
C TYR A 180 -14.98 -14.54 -1.50
N ILE A 181 -14.29 -14.58 -2.64
CA ILE A 181 -14.56 -15.55 -3.70
C ILE A 181 -14.36 -16.97 -3.19
N ARG A 182 -13.30 -17.26 -2.43
CA ARG A 182 -13.05 -18.60 -1.88
C ARG A 182 -14.10 -19.01 -0.84
N LYS A 183 -14.59 -18.07 -0.04
CA LYS A 183 -15.61 -18.30 0.98
C LYS A 183 -17.00 -18.50 0.37
N HIS A 184 -17.30 -17.82 -0.74
CA HIS A 184 -18.59 -17.90 -1.43
C HIS A 184 -18.63 -18.89 -2.60
N LYS A 185 -17.48 -19.33 -3.10
CA LYS A 185 -17.38 -20.51 -3.97
C LYS A 185 -17.45 -21.78 -3.12
N LYS A 186 -18.67 -22.12 -2.70
CA LYS A 186 -19.03 -23.54 -2.64
C LYS A 186 -18.84 -24.05 -4.05
N THR A 187 -17.86 -24.92 -4.25
CA THR A 187 -17.59 -25.61 -5.51
C THR A 187 -18.76 -26.52 -5.83
N GLU A 188 -19.82 -25.93 -6.38
CA GLU A 188 -20.63 -26.64 -7.36
C GLU A 188 -19.92 -26.49 -8.70
N PRO A 189 -19.52 -27.60 -9.35
CA PRO A 189 -18.84 -27.52 -10.63
C PRO A 189 -19.77 -26.89 -11.67
N LEU A 190 -19.47 -25.64 -12.06
CA LEU A 190 -20.14 -24.87 -13.12
C LEU A 190 -20.01 -25.50 -14.52
N PHE A 191 -19.25 -26.58 -14.64
CA PHE A 191 -19.22 -27.47 -15.80
C PHE A 191 -19.43 -28.92 -15.35
N THR A 192 -20.63 -29.23 -14.88
CA THR A 192 -21.17 -30.54 -15.22
C THR A 192 -21.53 -30.45 -16.70
N LEU A 193 -20.77 -31.14 -17.56
CA LEU A 193 -21.36 -31.62 -18.80
C LEU A 193 -22.70 -32.20 -18.39
N LYS A 194 -23.82 -31.60 -18.82
CA LYS A 194 -25.13 -32.24 -18.64
C LYS A 194 -24.89 -33.69 -19.06
N PRO A 195 -25.02 -34.68 -18.17
CA PRO A 195 -24.83 -36.06 -18.58
C PRO A 195 -25.78 -36.22 -19.76
N LYS A 196 -25.23 -36.54 -20.93
CA LYS A 196 -26.07 -36.91 -22.09
C LYS A 196 -27.12 -37.85 -21.52
N PRO A 197 -28.42 -37.61 -21.75
CA PRO A 197 -29.45 -38.47 -21.18
C PRO A 197 -29.04 -39.89 -21.48
N LYS A 198 -28.79 -40.70 -20.43
CA LYS A 198 -28.32 -42.07 -20.58
C LYS A 198 -29.31 -42.72 -21.54
N LEU A 199 -28.82 -43.17 -22.69
CA LEU A 199 -29.66 -43.90 -23.65
C LEU A 199 -30.30 -45.06 -22.89
N PRO A 200 -31.60 -45.36 -23.11
CA PRO A 200 -32.26 -46.44 -22.41
C PRO A 200 -31.43 -47.73 -22.49
N PRO A 201 -31.29 -48.51 -21.41
CA PRO A 201 -30.38 -49.67 -21.36
C PRO A 201 -30.59 -50.67 -22.50
N HIS A 202 -31.84 -50.87 -22.92
CA HIS A 202 -32.19 -51.76 -24.04
C HIS A 202 -31.69 -51.26 -25.40
N VAL A 203 -31.68 -49.94 -25.64
CA VAL A 203 -31.17 -49.35 -26.90
C VAL A 203 -29.66 -49.58 -27.00
N VAL A 204 -28.95 -49.37 -25.89
CA VAL A 204 -27.50 -49.61 -25.79
C VAL A 204 -27.19 -51.09 -26.03
N ALA A 205 -27.91 -51.99 -25.34
CA ALA A 205 -27.72 -53.42 -25.48
C ALA A 205 -27.99 -53.92 -26.92
N LEU A 206 -29.11 -53.52 -27.53
CA LEU A 206 -29.43 -53.93 -28.90
C LEU A 206 -28.43 -53.40 -29.93
N ASN A 207 -27.93 -52.19 -29.76
CA ASN A 207 -26.88 -51.64 -30.63
C ASN A 207 -25.57 -52.42 -30.49
N ASN A 208 -25.15 -52.73 -29.25
CA ASN A 208 -23.94 -53.51 -29.00
C ASN A 208 -24.07 -54.95 -29.53
N LEU A 209 -25.24 -55.59 -29.40
CA LEU A 209 -25.49 -56.93 -29.97
C LEU A 209 -25.48 -56.91 -31.50
N LYS A 210 -26.00 -55.86 -32.15
CA LYS A 210 -25.90 -55.67 -33.60
C LYS A 210 -24.44 -55.49 -34.02
N GLU A 211 -23.66 -54.69 -33.30
CA GLU A 211 -22.24 -54.51 -33.58
C GLU A 211 -21.48 -55.83 -33.44
N LEU A 212 -21.78 -56.62 -32.40
CA LEU A 212 -21.20 -57.95 -32.20
C LEU A 212 -21.51 -58.90 -33.37
N ARG A 213 -22.74 -58.85 -33.91
CA ARG A 213 -23.11 -59.59 -35.14
C ARG A 213 -22.21 -59.22 -36.32
N HIS A 214 -21.99 -57.92 -36.53
CA HIS A 214 -21.19 -57.41 -37.64
C HIS A 214 -19.70 -57.79 -37.52
N LYS A 215 -19.17 -57.91 -36.29
CA LYS A 215 -17.78 -58.32 -36.05
C LYS A 215 -17.46 -59.76 -36.48
N LYS A 216 -18.48 -60.61 -36.70
CA LYS A 216 -18.34 -62.00 -37.19
C LYS A 216 -17.22 -62.80 -36.48
N LEU A 217 -17.07 -62.60 -35.17
CA LEU A 217 -15.91 -63.08 -34.40
C LEU A 217 -15.79 -64.60 -34.37
N TRP A 218 -16.90 -65.32 -34.19
CA TRP A 218 -16.92 -66.78 -34.19
C TRP A 218 -16.64 -67.38 -35.57
N GLN A 219 -17.02 -66.69 -36.66
CA GLN A 219 -16.68 -67.11 -38.03
C GLN A 219 -15.18 -66.98 -38.31
N GLY A 220 -14.52 -66.02 -37.67
CA GLY A 220 -13.06 -65.84 -37.72
C GLY A 220 -12.28 -66.69 -36.71
N GLY A 221 -12.88 -67.76 -36.15
CA GLY A 221 -12.23 -68.66 -35.19
C GLY A 221 -12.04 -68.08 -33.78
N ARG A 222 -12.53 -66.86 -33.51
CA ARG A 222 -12.42 -66.18 -32.21
C ARG A 222 -13.66 -66.42 -31.33
N THR A 223 -14.08 -67.67 -31.20
CA THR A 223 -15.31 -68.05 -30.48
C THR A 223 -15.27 -67.68 -29.00
N LYS A 224 -14.13 -67.82 -28.32
CA LYS A 224 -14.00 -67.40 -26.91
C LYS A 224 -14.26 -65.89 -26.73
N LYS A 225 -13.67 -65.06 -27.60
CA LYS A 225 -13.87 -63.60 -27.55
C LYS A 225 -15.32 -63.22 -27.85
N TYR A 226 -15.94 -63.91 -28.79
CA TYR A 226 -17.35 -63.73 -29.11
C TYR A 226 -18.25 -63.92 -27.88
N TYR A 227 -18.08 -65.01 -27.12
CA TYR A 227 -18.87 -65.24 -25.91
C TYR A 227 -18.49 -64.34 -24.73
N THR A 228 -17.23 -63.91 -24.63
CA THR A 228 -16.86 -62.85 -23.67
C THR A 228 -17.67 -61.59 -23.96
N ASP A 229 -17.54 -61.03 -25.16
CA ASP A 229 -18.25 -59.81 -25.57
C ASP A 229 -19.77 -59.97 -25.47
N LEU A 230 -20.33 -61.13 -25.86
CA LEU A 230 -21.77 -61.42 -25.76
C LEU A 230 -22.25 -61.36 -24.32
N THR A 231 -21.57 -62.08 -23.41
CA THR A 231 -21.99 -62.10 -22.00
C THR A 231 -21.79 -60.78 -21.30
N ASP A 232 -20.77 -60.01 -21.66
CA ASP A 232 -20.53 -58.69 -21.08
C ASP A 232 -21.67 -57.73 -21.47
N ILE A 233 -22.10 -57.73 -22.73
CA ILE A 233 -23.25 -56.92 -23.18
C ILE A 233 -24.53 -57.31 -22.44
N VAL A 234 -24.80 -58.61 -22.27
CA VAL A 234 -25.98 -59.11 -21.56
C VAL A 234 -25.92 -58.78 -20.07
N ARG A 235 -24.75 -58.94 -19.41
CA ARG A 235 -24.56 -58.58 -18.00
C ARG A 235 -24.76 -57.09 -17.76
N THR A 236 -24.14 -56.23 -18.57
CA THR A 236 -24.34 -54.78 -18.47
C THR A 236 -25.80 -54.38 -18.69
N TYR A 237 -26.51 -55.03 -19.62
CA TYR A 237 -27.94 -54.81 -19.80
C TYR A 237 -28.74 -55.17 -18.55
N ILE A 238 -28.47 -56.35 -17.97
CA ILE A 238 -29.15 -56.82 -16.76
C ILE A 238 -28.90 -55.87 -15.59
N GLU A 239 -27.66 -55.39 -15.44
CA GLU A 239 -27.29 -54.48 -14.36
C GLU A 239 -28.02 -53.14 -14.46
N GLU A 240 -27.97 -52.49 -15.62
CA GLU A 240 -28.64 -51.21 -15.82
C GLU A 240 -30.18 -51.35 -15.86
N ARG A 241 -30.73 -52.51 -16.23
CA ARG A 241 -32.18 -52.74 -16.33
C ARG A 241 -32.82 -53.17 -15.01
N PHE A 242 -32.20 -54.09 -14.29
CA PHE A 242 -32.77 -54.68 -13.07
C PHE A 242 -32.09 -54.19 -11.78
N ASN A 243 -31.09 -53.31 -11.91
CA ASN A 243 -30.34 -52.69 -10.81
C ASN A 243 -29.73 -53.74 -9.87
N ILE A 244 -29.15 -54.80 -10.46
CA ILE A 244 -28.38 -55.86 -9.78
C ILE A 244 -26.94 -55.85 -10.31
N ASN A 245 -25.95 -56.16 -9.48
CA ASN A 245 -24.54 -56.08 -9.87
C ASN A 245 -24.09 -57.26 -10.77
N ALA A 246 -24.68 -57.38 -11.96
CA ALA A 246 -24.54 -58.55 -12.81
C ALA A 246 -23.13 -58.75 -13.39
N ILE A 247 -22.31 -57.70 -13.47
CA ILE A 247 -20.91 -57.82 -13.90
C ILE A 247 -20.08 -58.62 -12.89
N GLU A 248 -20.37 -58.49 -11.59
CA GLU A 248 -19.61 -59.16 -10.51
C GLU A 248 -20.24 -60.49 -10.09
N MET A 249 -21.40 -60.85 -10.63
CA MET A 249 -22.12 -62.08 -10.29
C MET A 249 -21.75 -63.25 -11.21
N THR A 250 -21.77 -64.44 -10.64
CA THR A 250 -21.69 -65.71 -11.40
C THR A 250 -22.99 -65.96 -12.18
N THR A 251 -22.93 -66.84 -13.18
CA THR A 251 -24.10 -67.19 -14.01
C THR A 251 -25.27 -67.72 -13.17
N ASP A 252 -25.00 -68.56 -12.16
CA ASP A 252 -26.04 -69.12 -11.28
C ASP A 252 -26.69 -68.06 -10.39
N GLU A 253 -25.90 -67.10 -9.90
CA GLU A 253 -26.39 -65.97 -9.12
C GLU A 253 -27.27 -65.05 -9.99
N ILE A 254 -26.84 -64.73 -11.22
CA ILE A 254 -27.62 -63.91 -12.16
C ILE A 254 -28.97 -64.58 -12.45
N LEU A 255 -28.97 -65.87 -12.78
CA LEU A 255 -30.21 -66.60 -13.07
C LEU A 255 -31.15 -66.67 -11.85
N SER A 256 -30.58 -66.75 -10.65
CA SER A 256 -31.36 -66.73 -9.41
C SER A 256 -31.99 -65.37 -9.13
N SER A 257 -31.23 -64.27 -9.28
CA SER A 257 -31.75 -62.92 -9.08
C SER A 257 -32.78 -62.50 -10.14
N ILE A 258 -32.62 -62.95 -11.39
CA ILE A 258 -33.60 -62.70 -12.47
C ILE A 258 -34.94 -63.41 -12.20
N ARG A 259 -34.90 -64.61 -11.60
CA ARG A 259 -36.12 -65.36 -11.24
C ARG A 259 -37.00 -64.60 -10.23
N GLU A 260 -36.40 -63.83 -9.32
CA GLU A 260 -37.12 -63.01 -8.34
C GLU A 260 -37.80 -61.78 -8.96
N LYS A 261 -37.41 -61.36 -10.17
CA LYS A 261 -37.92 -60.16 -10.87
C LYS A 261 -39.17 -60.40 -11.73
N GLN A 262 -39.84 -61.55 -11.59
CA GLN A 262 -41.10 -61.90 -12.29
C GLN A 262 -41.04 -61.81 -13.83
N ILE A 263 -39.87 -62.06 -14.42
CA ILE A 263 -39.69 -62.09 -15.88
C ILE A 263 -40.33 -63.36 -16.47
N ASN A 264 -40.83 -63.28 -17.70
CA ASN A 264 -41.37 -64.41 -18.46
C ASN A 264 -40.40 -65.61 -18.44
N SER A 265 -40.90 -66.80 -18.10
CA SER A 265 -40.13 -68.05 -18.03
C SER A 265 -39.38 -68.33 -19.35
N MET A 266 -39.98 -67.99 -20.49
CA MET A 266 -39.35 -68.16 -21.80
C MET A 266 -38.12 -67.27 -21.98
N ALA A 267 -38.15 -66.04 -21.48
CA ALA A 267 -37.01 -65.12 -21.53
C ALA A 267 -35.89 -65.59 -20.58
N GLN A 268 -36.26 -66.10 -19.40
CA GLN A 268 -35.30 -66.69 -18.45
C GLN A 268 -34.58 -67.91 -19.05
N ASP A 269 -35.31 -68.77 -19.77
CA ASP A 269 -34.73 -69.93 -20.42
C ASP A 269 -33.76 -69.55 -21.55
N LYS A 270 -34.09 -68.54 -22.36
CA LYS A 270 -33.18 -67.99 -23.38
C LYS A 270 -31.88 -67.46 -22.77
N LEU A 271 -31.99 -66.72 -21.65
CA LEU A 271 -30.83 -66.21 -20.92
C LEU A 271 -29.98 -67.37 -20.36
N ARG A 272 -30.62 -68.36 -19.73
CA ARG A 272 -29.94 -69.55 -19.16
C ARG A 272 -29.17 -70.33 -20.21
N GLN A 273 -29.79 -70.61 -21.36
CA GLN A 273 -29.13 -71.32 -22.46
C GLN A 273 -27.90 -70.56 -22.95
N THR A 274 -28.02 -69.23 -23.11
CA THR A 274 -26.92 -68.40 -23.58
C THR A 274 -25.76 -68.31 -22.58
N LEU A 275 -26.04 -68.04 -21.30
CA LEU A 275 -24.98 -67.89 -20.29
C LEU A 275 -24.28 -69.22 -20.01
N ASN A 276 -25.01 -70.33 -19.92
CA ASN A 276 -24.42 -71.66 -19.71
C ASN A 276 -23.53 -72.06 -20.89
N LEU A 277 -23.98 -71.86 -22.12
CA LEU A 277 -23.16 -72.15 -23.29
C LEU A 277 -21.91 -71.26 -23.33
N ALA A 278 -22.05 -69.98 -22.98
CA ALA A 278 -20.91 -69.07 -22.88
C ALA A 278 -19.87 -69.54 -21.86
N ASP A 279 -20.29 -70.00 -20.69
CA ASP A 279 -19.38 -70.50 -19.66
C ASP A 279 -18.68 -71.79 -20.10
N MET A 280 -19.40 -72.70 -20.78
CA MET A 280 -18.79 -73.88 -21.40
C MET A 280 -17.71 -73.50 -22.43
N VAL A 281 -17.92 -72.45 -23.21
CA VAL A 281 -16.91 -71.96 -24.17
C VAL A 281 -15.74 -71.28 -23.47
N LYS A 282 -16.02 -70.42 -22.49
CA LYS A 282 -15.01 -69.60 -21.78
C LYS A 282 -14.08 -70.44 -20.92
N PHE A 283 -14.63 -71.45 -20.23
CA PHE A 283 -13.93 -72.24 -19.22
C PHE A 283 -13.68 -73.69 -19.66
N ALA A 284 -14.67 -74.35 -20.26
CA ALA A 284 -14.53 -75.76 -20.68
C ALA A 284 -14.02 -75.94 -22.13
N LYS A 285 -13.64 -74.86 -22.81
CA LYS A 285 -13.15 -74.85 -24.21
C LYS A 285 -14.10 -75.55 -25.19
N ALA A 286 -15.40 -75.54 -24.90
CA ALA A 286 -16.42 -76.09 -25.79
C ALA A 286 -16.38 -75.38 -27.16
N LYS A 287 -16.73 -76.11 -28.21
CA LYS A 287 -16.80 -75.61 -29.59
C LYS A 287 -18.24 -75.73 -30.10
N PRO A 288 -19.06 -74.68 -29.92
CA PRO A 288 -20.45 -74.70 -30.37
C PRO A 288 -20.54 -74.71 -31.88
N LEU A 289 -21.59 -75.35 -32.40
CA LEU A 289 -21.92 -75.35 -33.81
C LEU A 289 -22.27 -73.94 -34.30
N PRO A 290 -22.11 -73.62 -35.59
CA PRO A 290 -22.50 -72.32 -36.16
C PRO A 290 -23.93 -71.90 -35.79
N LEU A 291 -24.86 -72.86 -35.79
CA LEU A 291 -26.25 -72.65 -35.39
C LEU A 291 -26.39 -72.24 -33.92
N GLU A 292 -25.63 -72.86 -33.02
CA GLU A 292 -25.64 -72.53 -31.59
C GLU A 292 -25.10 -71.11 -31.34
N ASN A 293 -24.06 -70.71 -32.08
CA ASN A 293 -23.50 -69.36 -31.99
C ASN A 293 -24.49 -68.27 -32.43
N ASP A 294 -25.23 -68.51 -33.53
CA ASP A 294 -26.26 -67.56 -33.99
C ASP A 294 -27.48 -67.59 -33.06
N ASN A 295 -27.87 -68.78 -32.57
CA ASN A 295 -28.95 -68.93 -31.60
C ASN A 295 -28.66 -68.17 -30.31
N SER A 296 -27.46 -68.22 -29.74
CA SER A 296 -27.13 -67.46 -28.53
C SER A 296 -27.25 -65.94 -28.72
N LEU A 297 -26.92 -65.44 -29.92
CA LEU A 297 -27.10 -64.02 -30.23
C LEU A 297 -28.58 -63.67 -30.35
N ASN A 298 -29.35 -64.49 -31.08
CA ASN A 298 -30.79 -64.30 -31.23
C ASN A 298 -31.50 -64.38 -29.89
N GLN A 299 -31.17 -65.36 -29.05
CA GLN A 299 -31.67 -65.51 -27.69
C GLN A 299 -31.35 -64.30 -26.82
N SER A 300 -30.16 -63.72 -26.95
CA SER A 300 -29.79 -62.48 -26.24
C SER A 300 -30.60 -61.27 -26.72
N ILE A 301 -30.81 -61.14 -28.03
CA ILE A 301 -31.64 -60.08 -28.62
C ILE A 301 -33.09 -60.22 -28.16
N ASP A 302 -33.62 -61.44 -28.21
CA ASP A 302 -34.99 -61.75 -27.81
C ASP A 302 -35.17 -61.54 -26.31
N PHE A 303 -34.22 -61.94 -25.47
CA PHE A 303 -34.25 -61.65 -24.04
C PHE A 303 -34.37 -60.14 -23.77
N VAL A 304 -33.58 -59.31 -24.46
CA VAL A 304 -33.67 -57.85 -24.33
C VAL A 304 -35.03 -57.34 -24.79
N LYS A 305 -35.60 -57.85 -25.88
CA LYS A 305 -36.91 -57.43 -26.38
C LYS A 305 -38.07 -57.86 -25.48
N ASP A 306 -38.08 -59.12 -25.06
CA ASP A 306 -39.13 -59.71 -24.23
C ASP A 306 -39.21 -58.97 -22.88
N THR A 307 -38.05 -58.58 -22.32
CA THR A 307 -37.97 -57.81 -21.07
C THR A 307 -38.32 -56.32 -21.20
N ILE A 308 -38.41 -55.79 -22.44
CA ILE A 308 -38.99 -54.47 -22.71
C ILE A 308 -40.51 -54.57 -22.70
N GLN A 309 -41.05 -55.50 -23.52
CA GLN A 309 -42.49 -55.64 -23.73
C GLN A 309 -43.23 -55.93 -22.43
N GLN A 310 -42.72 -56.87 -21.62
CA GLN A 310 -43.35 -57.25 -20.37
C GLN A 310 -43.45 -56.09 -19.36
N ILE A 311 -42.48 -55.17 -19.33
CA ILE A 311 -42.51 -54.03 -18.40
C ILE A 311 -43.41 -52.91 -18.92
N ASN A 312 -43.46 -52.68 -20.23
CA ASN A 312 -44.43 -51.72 -20.78
C ASN A 312 -45.85 -52.18 -20.47
N GLU A 313 -46.13 -53.49 -20.64
CA GLU A 313 -47.42 -54.08 -20.26
C GLU A 313 -47.69 -53.98 -18.74
N LEU A 314 -46.69 -54.14 -17.87
CA LEU A 314 -46.85 -53.96 -16.42
C LEU A 314 -47.09 -52.50 -16.01
N VAL A 315 -46.45 -51.54 -16.69
CA VAL A 315 -46.61 -50.10 -16.43
C VAL A 315 -47.98 -49.63 -16.91
N ASP A 316 -48.42 -50.07 -18.08
CA ASP A 316 -49.74 -49.73 -18.65
C ASP A 316 -50.88 -50.30 -17.77
N ASN A 317 -50.75 -51.55 -17.30
CA ASN A 317 -51.71 -52.18 -16.39
C ASN A 317 -51.77 -51.50 -15.00
N GLN A 318 -50.65 -50.97 -14.49
CA GLN A 318 -50.66 -50.21 -13.22
C GLN A 318 -51.30 -48.83 -13.35
N GLN A 319 -51.18 -48.19 -14.52
CA GLN A 319 -51.85 -46.91 -14.81
C GLN A 319 -53.37 -47.07 -15.00
N GLU A 320 -53.82 -48.15 -15.66
CA GLU A 320 -55.25 -48.46 -15.77
C GLU A 320 -55.88 -48.82 -14.42
N ASN A 321 -55.18 -49.59 -13.58
CA ASN A 321 -55.68 -49.95 -12.25
C ASN A 321 -55.77 -48.73 -11.31
N ASN A 322 -54.76 -47.86 -11.31
CA ASN A 322 -54.79 -46.62 -10.51
C ASN A 322 -55.88 -45.65 -10.98
N THR A 323 -56.13 -45.56 -12.30
CA THR A 323 -57.19 -44.70 -12.83
C THR A 323 -58.58 -45.23 -12.46
N THR A 324 -58.75 -46.55 -12.46
CA THR A 324 -60.02 -47.20 -12.06
C THR A 324 -60.28 -47.06 -10.56
N GLN A 325 -59.23 -47.10 -9.73
CA GLN A 325 -59.32 -46.93 -8.27
C GLN A 325 -59.65 -45.48 -7.87
N VAL A 326 -59.08 -44.49 -8.57
CA VAL A 326 -59.42 -43.06 -8.37
C VAL A 326 -60.86 -42.75 -8.80
N LEU A 327 -61.38 -43.44 -9.82
CA LEU A 327 -62.78 -43.31 -10.26
C LEU A 327 -63.78 -43.98 -9.30
N SER A 328 -63.39 -45.06 -8.62
CA SER A 328 -64.25 -45.68 -7.58
C SER A 328 -64.30 -44.85 -6.30
N ASP A 329 -63.16 -44.29 -5.87
CA ASP A 329 -63.06 -43.52 -4.63
C ASP A 329 -63.81 -42.17 -4.74
N ASN A 330 -63.70 -41.49 -5.88
CA ASN A 330 -64.47 -40.26 -6.15
C ASN A 330 -65.99 -40.51 -6.24
N LYS A 331 -66.42 -41.73 -6.59
CA LYS A 331 -67.85 -42.08 -6.62
C LYS A 331 -68.42 -42.34 -5.23
N GLN A 332 -67.59 -42.73 -4.26
CA GLN A 332 -67.99 -42.89 -2.86
C GLN A 332 -68.08 -41.55 -2.11
N GLU A 333 -67.26 -40.55 -2.46
CA GLU A 333 -67.36 -39.20 -1.88
C GLU A 333 -68.60 -38.40 -2.34
N LEU A 334 -69.14 -38.69 -3.53
CA LEU A 334 -70.32 -37.98 -4.06
C LEU A 334 -71.66 -38.49 -3.52
N ILE A 335 -71.67 -39.58 -2.73
CA ILE A 335 -72.89 -40.24 -2.24
C ILE A 335 -73.12 -40.04 -0.73
N ASN A 336 -72.17 -39.42 0.00
CA ASN A 336 -72.27 -39.19 1.44
C ASN A 336 -72.53 -37.72 1.81
#